data_AF-A0AAD4TF37-F1
#
_entry.id   AF-A0AAD4TF37-F1
#
_cell.length_a   1.000
_cell.length_b   1.000
_cell.length_c   1.000
_cell.angle_alpha   90.00
_cell.angle_beta   90.00
_cell.angle_gamma   90.00
#
_symmetry.space_group_name_H-M   'P 1'
#
loop_
_entity.id
_entity.type
_entity.pdbx_description
1 polymer ?
#
loop_
_entity_poly.entity_id
_entity_poly.type
_entity_poly.pdbx_seq_one_letter_code
_entity_poly.pdbx_strand_id
1 'polypeptide(L)'
;MGRIYKPNSVLSAYSGSSSSDPSTPSLTTSTSLTEIVNGSHQFKITGYSLLKGLGIGKHIASDTFNVGGYAWAIYFFPDGKSPEENAAGHVSLYVALVSEGTDVRALFELKLLDQSGKEMHK
;
A
#
# COMPACT_ATOMS: atom_id res chain seq x y z
N MET A 1 -34.01 -2.17 -19.50
CA MET A 1 -32.87 -1.31 -19.87
C MET A 1 -31.91 -1.24 -18.69
N GLY A 2 -30.73 -1.87 -18.78
CA GLY A 2 -29.70 -1.80 -17.75
C GLY A 2 -28.34 -2.03 -18.41
N ARG A 3 -27.46 -1.03 -18.33
CA ARG A 3 -26.20 -0.96 -19.09
C ARG A 3 -25.15 -1.88 -18.48
N ILE A 4 -24.42 -2.60 -19.33
CA ILE A 4 -23.31 -3.50 -18.98
C ILE A 4 -22.01 -2.69 -18.90
N TYR A 5 -21.31 -2.77 -17.77
CA TYR A 5 -19.92 -2.32 -17.65
C TYR A 5 -18.98 -3.43 -18.13
N LYS A 6 -17.99 -3.07 -18.95
CA LYS A 6 -16.90 -3.97 -19.40
C LYS A 6 -15.61 -3.64 -18.64
N PRO A 7 -15.07 -4.56 -17.84
CA PRO A 7 -13.64 -4.59 -17.55
C PRO A 7 -12.94 -5.40 -18.66
N ASN A 8 -11.79 -4.91 -19.12
CA ASN A 8 -10.95 -5.55 -20.14
C ASN A 8 -10.54 -6.97 -19.72
N SER A 9 -11.12 -7.99 -20.35
CA SER A 9 -10.60 -9.35 -20.31
C SER A 9 -9.81 -9.62 -21.58
N VAL A 10 -8.52 -9.95 -21.42
CA VAL A 10 -7.67 -10.41 -22.54
C VAL A 10 -8.12 -11.84 -22.87
N LEU A 11 -8.73 -12.04 -24.03
CA LEU A 11 -9.19 -13.35 -24.50
C LEU A 11 -8.08 -14.01 -25.32
N SER A 12 -7.61 -15.19 -24.92
CA SER A 12 -6.93 -16.10 -25.84
C SER A 12 -7.83 -17.30 -26.13
N ALA A 13 -8.36 -17.39 -27.34
CA ALA A 13 -9.14 -18.54 -27.79
C ALA A 13 -8.24 -19.52 -28.55
N TYR A 14 -8.28 -20.81 -28.18
CA TYR A 14 -7.70 -21.89 -28.98
C TYR A 14 -8.78 -22.45 -29.92
N SER A 15 -8.52 -22.46 -31.22
CA SER A 15 -9.47 -22.92 -32.25
C SER A 15 -9.25 -24.39 -32.58
N GLY A 16 -10.17 -25.27 -32.19
CA GLY A 16 -10.29 -26.64 -32.73
C GLY A 16 -11.59 -26.79 -33.51
N SER A 17 -11.55 -27.32 -34.74
CA SER A 17 -12.73 -27.75 -35.50
C SER A 17 -13.24 -29.09 -34.92
N SER A 18 -14.50 -29.53 -34.96
CA SER A 18 -15.56 -29.43 -35.98
C SER A 18 -16.90 -29.97 -35.42
N SER A 19 -17.96 -29.85 -36.22
CA SER A 19 -19.35 -30.37 -36.10
C SER A 19 -20.35 -29.51 -35.32
N SER A 20 -21.39 -29.14 -36.05
CA SER A 20 -22.49 -28.25 -35.68
C SER A 20 -23.63 -29.05 -35.04
N ASP A 21 -23.74 -28.97 -33.72
CA ASP A 21 -24.88 -29.50 -32.96
C ASP A 21 -25.62 -28.31 -32.29
N PRO A 22 -26.88 -28.02 -32.67
CA PRO A 22 -27.57 -26.83 -32.20
C PRO A 22 -28.24 -27.09 -30.84
N SER A 23 -27.50 -26.96 -29.74
CA SER A 23 -28.01 -26.51 -28.42
C SER A 23 -27.05 -26.73 -27.23
N THR A 24 -25.76 -26.96 -27.43
CA THR A 24 -24.82 -26.94 -26.28
C THR A 24 -24.46 -25.50 -25.94
N PRO A 25 -24.81 -24.97 -24.74
CA PRO A 25 -24.35 -23.66 -24.34
C PRO A 25 -22.82 -23.70 -24.29
N SER A 26 -22.17 -22.75 -24.98
CA SER A 26 -20.72 -22.63 -24.97
C SER A 26 -20.27 -22.34 -23.53
N LEU A 27 -19.63 -23.31 -22.90
CA LEU A 27 -19.10 -23.16 -21.56
C LEU A 27 -17.95 -22.15 -21.59
N THR A 28 -18.13 -21.02 -20.93
CA THR A 28 -17.06 -20.05 -20.73
C THR A 28 -16.53 -20.17 -19.31
N THR A 29 -15.22 -20.26 -19.17
CA THR A 29 -14.53 -20.25 -17.87
C THR A 29 -13.72 -18.96 -17.76
N SER A 30 -13.66 -18.39 -16.55
CA SER A 30 -12.77 -17.28 -16.24
C SER A 30 -12.04 -17.56 -14.93
N THR A 31 -10.91 -16.91 -14.73
CA THR A 31 -10.09 -17.03 -13.52
C THR A 31 -9.76 -15.63 -13.02
N SER A 32 -9.95 -15.39 -11.72
CA SER A 32 -9.46 -14.18 -11.06
C SER A 32 -8.13 -14.49 -10.40
N LEU A 33 -7.11 -13.68 -10.66
CA LEU A 33 -5.80 -13.77 -10.00
C LEU A 33 -5.65 -12.54 -9.10
N THR A 34 -5.32 -12.78 -7.83
CA THR A 34 -4.98 -11.71 -6.89
C THR A 34 -3.49 -11.83 -6.58
N GLU A 35 -2.70 -10.89 -7.08
CA GLU A 35 -1.26 -10.86 -6.83
C GLU A 35 -0.94 -9.95 -5.64
N ILE A 36 0.01 -10.38 -4.81
CA ILE A 36 0.56 -9.57 -3.72
C ILE A 36 1.92 -9.06 -4.20
N VAL A 37 2.05 -7.73 -4.31
CA VAL A 37 3.33 -7.08 -4.61
C VAL A 37 3.96 -6.63 -3.31
N ASN A 38 5.14 -7.16 -3.00
CA ASN A 38 5.89 -6.81 -1.80
C ASN A 38 6.91 -5.71 -2.11
N GLY A 39 7.12 -4.82 -1.14
CA GLY A 39 8.18 -3.81 -1.19
C GLY A 39 8.59 -3.38 0.21
N SER A 40 9.79 -2.83 0.34
CA SER A 40 10.31 -2.29 1.60
C SER A 40 10.93 -0.92 1.36
N HIS A 41 10.85 -0.06 2.38
CA HIS A 41 11.45 1.26 2.36
C HIS A 41 12.09 1.56 3.71
N GLN A 42 13.34 2.03 3.69
CA GLN A 42 14.06 2.42 4.89
C GLN A 42 14.11 3.94 4.99
N PHE A 43 13.40 4.49 5.97
CA PHE A 43 13.43 5.92 6.26
C PHE A 43 14.43 6.21 7.39
N LYS A 44 15.59 6.80 7.03
CA LYS A 44 16.64 7.16 7.99
C LYS A 44 16.53 8.64 8.36
N ILE A 45 16.24 8.90 9.63
CA ILE A 45 16.22 10.25 10.19
C ILE A 45 17.55 10.53 10.88
N THR A 46 18.33 11.46 10.35
CA THR A 46 19.55 11.95 10.99
C THR A 46 19.25 13.14 11.89
N GLY A 47 19.88 13.21 13.06
CA GLY A 47 19.71 14.35 13.98
C GLY A 47 18.33 14.40 14.65
N TYR A 48 17.71 13.25 14.92
CA TYR A 48 16.37 13.14 15.51
C TYR A 48 16.11 14.07 16.71
N SER A 49 17.09 14.24 17.62
CA SER A 49 16.93 15.12 18.78
C SER A 49 16.62 16.58 18.43
N LEU A 50 17.06 17.06 17.25
CA LEU A 50 16.78 18.42 16.77
C LEU A 50 15.35 18.57 16.24
N LEU A 51 14.67 17.45 15.97
CA LEU A 51 13.30 17.44 15.46
C LEU A 51 12.27 17.39 16.59
N LYS A 52 12.69 17.13 17.83
CA LYS A 52 11.79 17.23 18.99
C LYS A 52 11.42 18.68 19.25
N GLY A 53 10.16 18.93 19.58
CA GLY A 53 9.62 20.28 19.74
C GLY A 53 9.31 20.99 18.42
N LEU A 54 9.25 20.26 17.29
CA LEU A 54 8.73 20.76 16.02
C LEU A 54 7.26 21.20 16.15
N GLY A 55 6.53 20.61 17.10
CA GLY A 55 5.15 20.91 17.42
C GLY A 55 4.19 19.81 16.97
N ILE A 56 3.10 19.65 17.72
CA ILE A 56 2.07 18.66 17.46
C ILE A 56 1.49 18.85 16.04
N GLY A 57 1.32 17.75 15.31
CA GLY A 57 0.80 17.73 13.95
C GLY A 57 1.78 18.19 12.87
N LYS A 58 2.99 18.61 13.24
CA LYS A 58 4.08 18.82 12.29
C LYS A 58 4.79 17.50 12.01
N HIS A 59 5.13 17.26 10.75
CA HIS A 59 5.80 16.05 10.34
C HIS A 59 6.96 16.34 9.38
N ILE A 60 7.83 15.35 9.26
CA ILE A 60 8.73 15.19 8.12
C ILE A 60 8.28 13.98 7.31
N ALA A 61 8.46 14.06 6.00
CA ALA A 61 8.15 12.97 5.08
C ALA A 61 9.43 12.26 4.65
N SER A 62 9.33 10.95 4.39
CA SER A 62 10.33 10.23 3.63
C SER A 62 10.32 10.66 2.16
N ASP A 63 11.32 10.22 1.41
CA ASP A 63 11.20 10.17 -0.04
C ASP A 63 10.03 9.28 -0.46
N THR A 64 9.49 9.57 -1.63
CA THR A 64 8.44 8.74 -2.23
C THR A 64 9.03 7.43 -2.74
N PHE A 65 8.36 6.32 -2.48
CA PHE A 65 8.76 4.99 -2.95
C PHE A 65 7.59 4.27 -3.64
N ASN A 66 7.90 3.42 -4.61
CA ASN A 66 6.91 2.77 -5.46
C ASN A 66 6.75 1.29 -5.11
N VAL A 67 5.52 0.86 -4.82
CA VAL A 67 5.15 -0.55 -4.57
C VAL A 67 3.79 -0.82 -5.18
N GLY A 68 3.66 -1.91 -5.93
CA GLY A 68 2.39 -2.32 -6.54
C GLY A 68 1.84 -1.34 -7.58
N GLY A 69 2.72 -0.52 -8.19
CA GLY A 69 2.31 0.52 -9.14
C GLY A 69 1.82 1.82 -8.47
N TYR A 70 1.90 1.92 -7.15
CA TYR A 70 1.52 3.10 -6.39
C TYR A 70 2.73 3.74 -5.72
N ALA A 71 2.73 5.06 -5.69
CA ALA A 71 3.65 5.90 -4.94
C ALA A 71 3.16 6.06 -3.50
N TRP A 72 4.07 5.82 -2.55
CA TRP A 72 3.86 5.86 -1.11
C TRP A 72 4.90 6.75 -0.44
N ALA A 73 4.60 7.24 0.76
CA ALA A 73 5.55 7.94 1.62
C ALA A 73 5.30 7.58 3.10
N ILE A 74 6.32 7.78 3.95
CA ILE A 74 6.19 7.66 5.40
C ILE A 74 6.15 9.06 6.00
N TYR A 75 5.14 9.37 6.80
CA TYR A 75 5.05 10.60 7.58
C TYR A 75 5.42 10.33 9.04
N PHE A 76 6.42 11.06 9.53
CA PHE A 76 6.90 10.98 10.90
C PHE A 76 6.59 12.27 11.67
N PHE A 77 5.83 12.12 12.75
CA PHE A 77 5.44 13.20 13.65
C PHE A 77 6.24 13.06 14.96
N PRO A 78 7.30 13.88 15.17
CA PRO A 78 8.17 13.75 16.34
C PRO A 78 7.48 14.11 17.65
N ASP A 79 6.45 14.97 17.60
CA ASP A 79 5.64 15.37 18.76
C ASP A 79 4.18 14.95 18.59
N GLY A 80 3.93 13.81 17.92
CA GLY A 80 2.62 13.24 17.69
C GLY A 80 1.76 13.97 16.63
N LYS A 81 0.74 13.27 16.12
CA LYS A 81 -0.13 13.78 15.04
C LYS A 81 -1.16 14.81 15.51
N SER A 82 -1.76 14.59 16.68
CA SER A 82 -2.75 15.50 17.24
C SER A 82 -2.63 15.55 18.77
N PRO A 83 -3.17 16.58 19.43
CA PRO A 83 -3.12 16.67 20.89
C PRO A 83 -3.85 15.51 21.58
N GLU A 84 -4.92 15.04 20.96
CA GLU A 84 -5.74 13.93 21.47
C GLU A 84 -5.00 12.60 21.40
N GLU A 85 -4.25 12.37 20.32
CA GLU A 85 -3.41 11.18 20.15
C GLU A 85 -2.10 11.27 20.94
N ASN A 86 -1.63 12.49 21.26
CA ASN A 86 -0.35 12.72 21.93
C ASN A 86 -0.45 12.99 23.44
N ALA A 87 -1.47 12.45 24.12
CA ALA A 87 -1.64 12.63 25.56
C ALA A 87 -0.46 12.10 26.42
N ALA A 88 0.40 11.26 25.86
CA ALA A 88 1.50 10.58 26.55
C ALA A 88 2.90 10.87 25.97
N GLY A 89 3.05 11.84 25.07
CA GLY A 89 4.37 12.24 24.54
C GLY A 89 5.00 11.22 23.58
N HIS A 90 4.17 10.54 22.80
CA HIS A 90 4.61 9.55 21.82
C HIS A 90 4.98 10.20 20.49
N VAL A 91 5.80 9.49 19.70
CA VAL A 91 5.99 9.78 18.28
C VAL A 91 4.93 9.03 17.47
N SER A 92 4.55 9.55 16.30
CA SER A 92 3.60 8.88 15.41
C SER A 92 4.19 8.66 14.02
N LEU A 93 3.93 7.50 13.42
CA LEU A 93 4.33 7.15 12.06
C LEU A 93 3.12 6.69 11.24
N TYR A 94 3.04 7.13 9.98
CA TYR A 94 1.99 6.71 9.05
C TYR A 94 2.57 6.39 7.69
N VAL A 95 2.04 5.36 7.03
CA VAL A 95 2.24 5.11 5.60
C VAL A 95 1.12 5.83 4.86
N ALA A 96 1.49 6.71 3.94
CA ALA A 96 0.57 7.50 3.14
C ALA A 96 0.63 7.08 1.67
N LEU A 97 -0.53 6.92 1.05
CA LEU A 97 -0.65 6.80 -0.39
C LEU A 97 -0.51 8.20 -1.00
N VAL A 98 0.49 8.39 -1.87
CA VAL A 98 0.77 9.68 -2.54
C VAL A 98 0.08 9.74 -3.91
N SER A 99 -0.08 8.58 -4.56
CA SER A 99 -0.78 8.51 -5.85
C SER A 99 -2.26 8.84 -5.71
N GLU A 100 -2.84 9.43 -6.76
CA GLU A 100 -4.29 9.56 -6.87
C GLU A 100 -4.91 8.17 -7.08
N GLY A 101 -5.42 7.58 -5.99
CA GLY A 101 -6.13 6.31 -6.00
C GLY A 101 -7.05 6.25 -4.79
N THR A 102 -8.35 6.12 -5.00
CA THR A 102 -9.33 6.27 -3.89
C THR A 102 -9.55 4.99 -3.08
N ASP A 103 -9.04 3.84 -3.54
CA ASP A 103 -9.22 2.57 -2.82
C ASP A 103 -8.11 1.57 -3.14
N VAL A 104 -6.98 1.67 -2.42
CA VAL A 104 -5.89 0.69 -2.48
C VAL A 104 -5.87 -0.09 -1.17
N ARG A 105 -5.86 -1.42 -1.27
CA ARG A 105 -5.65 -2.31 -0.12
C ARG A 105 -4.18 -2.61 0.03
N ALA A 106 -3.60 -2.23 1.16
CA ALA A 106 -2.22 -2.56 1.52
C ALA A 106 -2.16 -3.16 2.92
N LEU A 107 -1.29 -4.16 3.08
CA LEU A 107 -0.84 -4.64 4.38
C LEU A 107 0.60 -4.15 4.57
N PHE A 108 0.89 -3.56 5.73
CA PHE A 108 2.22 -3.05 6.02
C PHE A 108 2.63 -3.37 7.45
N GLU A 109 3.95 -3.47 7.63
CA GLU A 109 4.60 -3.61 8.92
C GLU A 109 5.59 -2.44 9.07
N LEU A 110 5.52 -1.76 10.22
CA LEU A 110 6.47 -0.71 10.58
C LEU A 110 7.38 -1.22 11.70
N LYS A 111 8.70 -1.13 11.48
CA LYS A 111 9.71 -1.53 12.45
C LYS A 111 10.66 -0.36 12.71
N LEU A 112 10.91 -0.07 13.99
CA LEU A 112 12.00 0.79 14.39
C LEU A 112 13.26 -0.08 14.53
N LEU A 113 14.31 0.26 13.79
CA LEU A 113 15.56 -0.50 13.83
C LEU A 113 16.39 -0.08 15.04
N ASP A 114 16.81 -1.08 15.83
CA ASP A 114 17.70 -0.88 16.96
C ASP A 114 19.10 -0.52 16.46
N GLN A 115 19.56 0.69 16.77
CA GLN A 115 20.89 1.15 16.41
C GLN A 115 21.99 0.61 17.32
N SER A 116 21.63 0.03 18.48
CA SER A 116 22.59 -0.53 19.43
C SER A 116 23.17 -1.88 18.98
N GLY A 117 22.56 -2.52 17.98
CA GLY A 117 22.97 -3.82 17.45
C GLY A 117 22.68 -5.00 18.40
N LYS A 118 21.83 -4.78 19.41
CA LYS A 118 21.51 -5.81 20.43
C LYS A 118 20.17 -6.51 20.17
N GLU A 119 19.42 -6.11 19.14
CA GLU A 119 18.11 -6.69 18.77
C GLU A 119 17.14 -6.77 19.97
N MET A 120 17.31 -5.90 20.96
CA MET A 120 16.49 -5.87 22.17
C MET A 120 15.42 -4.79 22.07
N HIS A 121 14.32 -5.08 21.40
CA HIS A 121 13.10 -4.30 21.54
C HIS A 121 12.12 -5.04 22.46
N LYS A 122 11.70 -4.38 23.55
CA LYS A 122 10.55 -4.75 24.39
C LYS A 122 9.30 -4.07 23.86
#